data_AF-A0A8W7PGT3-F1
#
_entry.id   AF-A0A8W7PGT3-F1
#
_cell.length_a   1.000
_cell.length_b   1.000
_cell.length_c   1.000
_cell.angle_alpha   90.00
_cell.angle_beta   90.00
_cell.angle_gamma   90.00
#
_symmetry.space_group_name_H-M   'P 1'
#
loop_
_entity.id
_entity.type
_entity.pdbx_description
1 polymer ?
#
loop_
_entity_poly.entity_id
_entity_poly.type
_entity_poly.pdbx_seq_one_letter_code
_entity_poly.pdbx_strand_id
1 'polypeptide(L)'
;MSFGSILDTNVASGFPDSRTCLLHQKLQMLNVCMERRTLRDGGLPFAMRSTGPTAAAAGAAAAPTDQSDEEFFDCSDDEQESGATGRLSRLGNMLLVSSDEPLYIPVTQEPVPKTEDQLEDDAEVMLKLGPGSELCTQMMSASLLSDMESFKAANPAGQLEDFIRWYSPRDWIEDEPVDEQDPFGRKGHLSARMLIPGNTWQTVWEGARAIPARRQKRLFDDTREAEKVLHFLESRTIGQIAQLTMATLFHVGVLTLTANATPERAVVPAFDELIDRMTAACCRLSRESWISGSGAASGPGRANSQTKYEQQLLAEMMQLECIVTQARSLRRKLFAAPGESSSVDAEKLLQGLLQSHETDLPEGASSAIAGRLMVLFAEAKRAANEQSDQQTKGGNTLPDPIEKQFTLRLSGNTVSKGAGTPQFLRAILMPQEFRLCGAFSRNTTFY
;
A
#
# COMPACT_ATOMS: atom_id res chain seq x y z
N MET A 1 18.61 -25.79 -19.11
CA MET A 1 17.26 -25.52 -18.60
C MET A 1 16.80 -24.21 -19.23
N SER A 2 15.72 -24.24 -20.01
CA SER A 2 15.17 -23.03 -20.62
C SER A 2 14.59 -22.15 -19.52
N PHE A 3 15.12 -20.93 -19.34
CA PHE A 3 14.58 -19.95 -18.38
C PHE A 3 13.19 -19.43 -18.77
N GLY A 4 12.72 -19.71 -19.99
CA GLY A 4 11.48 -19.15 -20.54
C GLY A 4 10.18 -19.78 -20.05
N SER A 5 10.11 -20.38 -18.85
CA SER A 5 8.84 -20.92 -18.32
C SER A 5 8.56 -20.67 -16.84
N ILE A 6 9.45 -20.00 -16.09
CA ILE A 6 9.24 -19.81 -14.64
C ILE A 6 8.32 -18.61 -14.34
N LEU A 7 8.27 -17.60 -15.20
CA LEU A 7 7.66 -16.29 -14.88
C LEU A 7 6.36 -15.99 -15.65
N ASP A 8 5.93 -16.90 -16.53
CA ASP A 8 4.91 -16.65 -17.54
C ASP A 8 3.46 -16.61 -17.03
N THR A 9 3.14 -17.13 -15.83
CA THR A 9 1.74 -17.23 -15.39
C THR A 9 1.38 -16.44 -14.14
N ASN A 10 2.35 -15.98 -13.33
CA ASN A 10 2.05 -15.37 -12.02
C ASN A 10 2.71 -14.00 -11.78
N VAL A 11 3.54 -13.50 -12.72
CA VAL A 11 4.14 -12.16 -12.64
C VAL A 11 3.51 -11.30 -13.73
N ALA A 12 2.89 -10.18 -13.33
CA ALA A 12 2.19 -9.33 -14.28
C ALA A 12 3.16 -8.77 -15.33
N SER A 13 2.75 -8.79 -16.60
CA SER A 13 3.49 -8.19 -17.71
C SER A 13 3.49 -6.66 -17.64
N GLY A 14 4.52 -6.04 -18.22
CA GLY A 14 4.65 -4.58 -18.28
C GLY A 14 5.70 -4.04 -17.33
N PHE A 15 5.68 -2.72 -17.12
CA PHE A 15 6.68 -2.04 -16.28
C PHE A 15 6.55 -2.47 -14.81
N PRO A 16 7.66 -2.45 -14.05
CA PRO A 16 7.61 -2.72 -12.62
C PRO A 16 6.58 -1.83 -11.92
N ASP A 17 5.69 -2.46 -11.14
CA ASP A 17 4.60 -1.77 -10.43
C ASP A 17 5.04 -1.42 -9.01
N SER A 18 5.20 -0.12 -8.73
CA SER A 18 5.60 0.40 -7.42
C SER A 18 4.59 0.13 -6.30
N ARG A 19 3.39 -0.39 -6.61
CA ARG A 19 2.41 -0.85 -5.62
C ARG A 19 2.69 -2.27 -5.13
N THR A 20 3.56 -3.00 -5.81
CA THR A 20 3.96 -4.38 -5.46
C THR A 20 5.26 -4.39 -4.68
N CYS A 21 5.56 -5.48 -3.98
CA CYS A 21 6.82 -5.57 -3.25
C CYS A 21 8.03 -5.59 -4.19
N LEU A 22 9.19 -5.14 -3.70
CA LEU A 22 10.42 -5.03 -4.50
C LEU A 22 10.81 -6.36 -5.17
N LEU A 23 10.59 -7.50 -4.51
CA LEU A 23 10.84 -8.81 -5.14
C LEU A 23 9.99 -9.00 -6.40
N HIS A 24 8.71 -8.65 -6.35
CA HIS A 24 7.82 -8.74 -7.52
C HIS A 24 8.29 -7.80 -8.62
N GLN A 25 8.63 -6.56 -8.27
CA GLN A 25 9.15 -5.57 -9.21
C GLN A 25 10.45 -6.05 -9.90
N LYS A 26 11.36 -6.71 -9.17
CA LYS A 26 12.59 -7.29 -9.74
C LYS A 26 12.28 -8.41 -10.74
N LEU A 27 11.31 -9.27 -10.42
CA LEU A 27 10.85 -10.31 -11.36
C LEU A 27 10.15 -9.71 -12.59
N GLN A 28 9.38 -8.63 -12.43
CA GLN A 28 8.81 -7.88 -13.55
C GLN A 28 9.90 -7.27 -14.43
N MET A 29 10.94 -6.67 -13.83
CA MET A 29 12.09 -6.16 -14.58
C MET A 29 12.75 -7.26 -15.40
N LEU A 30 12.94 -8.45 -14.82
CA LEU A 30 13.50 -9.60 -15.54
C LEU A 30 12.61 -10.03 -16.71
N ASN A 31 11.29 -10.03 -16.54
CA ASN A 31 10.35 -10.28 -17.63
C ASN A 31 10.49 -9.27 -18.77
N VAL A 32 10.60 -7.98 -18.44
CA VAL A 32 10.79 -6.92 -19.45
C VAL A 32 12.12 -7.13 -20.20
N CYS A 33 13.20 -7.47 -19.51
CA CYS A 33 14.48 -7.78 -20.15
C CYS A 33 14.37 -8.97 -21.12
N MET A 34 13.73 -10.06 -20.70
CA MET A 34 13.54 -11.25 -21.55
C MET A 34 12.67 -10.96 -22.78
N GLU A 35 11.62 -10.15 -22.61
CA GLU A 35 10.74 -9.75 -23.71
C GLU A 35 11.49 -8.87 -24.72
N ARG A 36 12.24 -7.86 -24.25
CA ARG A 36 13.05 -6.98 -25.13
C ARG A 36 14.14 -7.76 -25.87
N ARG A 37 14.80 -8.72 -25.21
CA ARG A 37 15.74 -9.64 -25.86
C ARG A 37 15.05 -10.50 -26.92
N THR A 38 13.89 -11.06 -26.59
CA THR A 38 13.13 -11.91 -27.52
C THR A 38 12.74 -11.15 -28.78
N LEU A 39 12.26 -9.91 -28.64
CA LEU A 39 11.89 -9.07 -29.78
C LEU A 39 13.10 -8.72 -30.65
N ARG A 40 14.25 -8.45 -30.03
CA ARG A 40 15.51 -8.24 -30.74
C ARG A 40 15.94 -9.46 -31.53
N ASP A 41 15.78 -10.65 -30.95
CA ASP A 41 16.13 -11.93 -31.59
C ASP A 41 15.07 -12.37 -32.63
N GLY A 42 14.10 -11.51 -32.97
CA GLY A 42 13.06 -11.76 -33.99
C GLY A 42 11.89 -12.60 -33.51
N GLY A 43 11.77 -12.84 -32.20
CA GLY A 43 10.66 -13.57 -31.59
C GLY A 43 9.41 -12.72 -31.38
N LEU A 44 8.27 -13.38 -31.14
CA LEU A 44 7.01 -12.71 -30.81
C LEU A 44 6.96 -12.25 -29.33
N PRO A 45 6.27 -11.13 -29.02
CA PRO A 45 6.01 -10.68 -27.66
C PRO A 45 5.37 -11.78 -26.81
N PHE A 46 5.63 -11.77 -25.50
CA PHE A 46 5.14 -12.83 -24.62
C PHE A 46 3.59 -12.92 -24.66
N ALA A 47 2.91 -11.78 -24.68
CA ALA A 47 1.45 -11.70 -24.77
C ALA A 47 0.85 -12.29 -26.06
N MET A 48 1.64 -12.39 -27.14
CA MET A 48 1.22 -12.98 -28.42
C MET A 48 1.58 -14.46 -28.56
N ARG A 49 2.32 -15.03 -27.59
CA ARG A 49 2.59 -16.47 -27.55
C ARG A 49 1.34 -17.19 -27.07
N SER A 50 0.51 -17.62 -28.01
CA SER A 50 -0.66 -18.46 -27.72
C SER A 50 -0.23 -19.67 -26.89
N THR A 51 -0.92 -19.94 -25.79
CA THR A 51 -0.82 -21.16 -24.97
C THR A 51 -1.39 -22.37 -25.75
N GLY A 52 -0.77 -22.71 -26.87
CA GLY A 52 -1.03 -23.95 -27.60
C GLY A 52 -0.01 -25.02 -27.18
N PRO A 53 -0.41 -26.30 -27.02
CA PRO A 53 0.52 -27.34 -26.65
C PRO A 53 1.50 -27.60 -27.81
N THR A 54 2.80 -27.42 -27.51
CA THR A 54 3.97 -28.01 -28.19
C THR A 54 3.86 -28.24 -29.69
N ALA A 55 4.38 -27.30 -30.49
CA ALA A 55 4.95 -27.63 -31.78
C ALA A 55 6.46 -27.36 -31.70
N ALA A 56 7.23 -28.45 -31.56
CA ALA A 56 8.65 -28.45 -31.82
C ALA A 56 8.87 -28.02 -33.28
N ALA A 57 9.40 -26.81 -33.48
CA ALA A 57 9.96 -26.38 -34.75
C ALA A 57 11.47 -26.20 -34.55
N ALA A 58 12.21 -27.01 -35.29
CA ALA A 58 13.64 -27.19 -35.21
C ALA A 58 14.43 -25.98 -35.75
N GLY A 59 15.61 -25.77 -35.18
CA GLY A 59 16.80 -25.40 -35.94
C GLY A 59 17.18 -23.92 -35.99
N ALA A 60 18.00 -23.48 -35.03
CA ALA A 60 19.35 -22.97 -35.30
C ALA A 60 20.04 -22.70 -33.96
N ALA A 61 21.01 -23.53 -33.61
CA ALA A 61 21.92 -23.24 -32.51
C ALA A 61 22.83 -22.07 -32.93
N ALA A 62 22.52 -20.86 -32.48
CA ALA A 62 23.48 -19.76 -32.48
C ALA A 62 24.41 -19.96 -31.27
N ALA A 63 25.70 -20.08 -31.55
CA ALA A 63 26.77 -20.17 -30.56
C ALA A 63 26.76 -18.95 -29.61
N PRO A 64 27.28 -19.07 -28.37
CA PRO A 64 27.40 -17.91 -27.50
C PRO A 64 28.50 -17.01 -28.04
N THR A 65 28.14 -15.91 -28.70
CA THR A 65 29.07 -14.81 -28.94
C THR A 65 29.16 -14.00 -27.66
N ASP A 66 30.29 -14.11 -27.00
CA ASP A 66 30.75 -13.24 -25.92
C ASP A 66 30.97 -11.84 -26.54
N GLN A 67 29.93 -11.02 -26.58
CA GLN A 67 30.00 -9.65 -27.08
C GLN A 67 30.20 -8.72 -25.89
N SER A 68 31.46 -8.38 -25.65
CA SER A 68 31.87 -7.22 -24.89
C SER A 68 31.13 -5.97 -25.38
N ASP A 69 30.63 -5.17 -24.44
CA ASP A 69 29.79 -3.97 -24.59
C ASP A 69 30.36 -2.77 -25.38
N GLU A 70 31.20 -3.00 -26.40
CA GLU A 70 31.74 -1.94 -27.28
C GLU A 70 31.65 -2.28 -28.78
N GLU A 71 30.59 -2.94 -29.23
CA GLU A 71 30.27 -2.96 -30.68
C GLU A 71 29.64 -1.61 -31.09
N PHE A 72 30.53 -0.62 -31.25
CA PHE A 72 30.35 0.48 -32.18
C PHE A 72 29.95 -0.13 -33.53
N PHE A 73 28.70 0.08 -33.93
CA PHE A 73 28.21 -0.35 -35.23
C PHE A 73 28.89 0.54 -36.29
N ASP A 74 30.09 0.12 -36.72
CA ASP A 74 30.75 0.62 -37.93
C ASP A 74 29.99 0.05 -39.14
N CYS A 75 28.75 0.50 -39.32
CA CYS A 75 28.15 0.48 -40.64
C CYS A 75 28.91 1.53 -41.44
N SER A 76 29.92 1.04 -42.18
CA SER A 76 30.63 1.72 -43.25
C SER A 76 29.98 3.05 -43.64
N ASP A 77 30.61 4.15 -43.24
CA ASP A 77 30.40 5.48 -43.81
C ASP A 77 30.23 5.33 -45.33
N ASP A 78 29.04 5.66 -45.84
CA ASP A 78 28.76 6.17 -47.20
C ASP A 78 27.29 6.13 -47.63
N GLU A 79 26.32 6.02 -46.71
CA GLU A 79 24.95 6.47 -46.99
C GLU A 79 24.41 7.32 -45.84
N GLN A 80 24.87 8.58 -45.81
CA GLN A 80 24.07 9.65 -45.25
C GLN A 80 22.77 9.71 -46.08
N GLU A 81 21.76 8.91 -45.70
CA GLU A 81 20.39 9.03 -46.21
C GLU A 81 19.97 10.48 -45.93
N SER A 82 20.25 11.37 -46.89
CA SER A 82 19.89 12.77 -46.85
C SER A 82 18.39 12.83 -47.13
N GLY A 83 17.61 12.57 -46.09
CA GLY A 83 16.18 12.39 -46.17
C GLY A 83 15.56 12.11 -44.80
N ALA A 84 14.28 12.43 -44.66
CA ALA A 84 13.55 12.20 -43.43
C ALA A 84 13.35 10.70 -43.14
N THR A 85 13.69 10.25 -41.93
CA THR A 85 13.61 8.85 -41.50
C THR A 85 12.92 8.72 -40.14
N GLY A 86 12.45 7.52 -39.79
CA GLY A 86 11.83 7.28 -38.47
C GLY A 86 10.46 7.94 -38.28
N ARG A 87 9.66 8.11 -39.34
CA ARG A 87 8.30 8.66 -39.28
C ARG A 87 7.29 7.55 -38.94
N LEU A 88 6.46 7.77 -37.92
CA LEU A 88 5.34 6.89 -37.56
C LEU A 88 4.09 7.22 -38.39
N SER A 89 3.65 8.48 -38.35
CA SER A 89 2.50 8.98 -39.13
C SER A 89 2.54 10.52 -39.20
N ARG A 90 1.64 11.13 -39.97
CA ARG A 90 1.46 12.59 -39.97
C ARG A 90 0.70 13.04 -38.73
N LEU A 91 1.08 14.18 -38.15
CA LEU A 91 0.34 14.78 -37.04
C LEU A 91 -0.87 15.55 -37.58
N GLY A 92 -1.93 14.81 -37.91
CA GLY A 92 -3.14 15.37 -38.53
C GLY A 92 -2.81 16.13 -39.82
N ASN A 93 -3.34 17.35 -39.93
CA ASN A 93 -3.09 18.26 -41.04
C ASN A 93 -2.12 19.39 -40.67
N MET A 94 -1.36 19.24 -39.56
CA MET A 94 -0.42 20.26 -39.12
C MET A 94 0.78 20.34 -40.08
N LEU A 95 1.20 21.58 -40.35
CA LEU A 95 2.41 21.89 -41.10
C LEU A 95 3.49 22.44 -40.15
N LEU A 96 4.75 22.37 -40.56
CA LEU A 96 5.86 22.99 -39.85
C LEU A 96 5.69 24.52 -39.76
N VAL A 97 6.25 25.14 -38.72
CA VAL A 97 6.09 26.60 -38.50
C VAL A 97 6.74 27.41 -39.63
N SER A 98 7.93 27.01 -40.09
CA SER A 98 8.69 27.76 -41.10
C SER A 98 8.59 27.21 -42.53
N SER A 99 7.78 26.18 -42.78
CA SER A 99 7.62 25.60 -44.12
C SER A 99 6.23 24.98 -44.30
N ASP A 100 5.78 24.85 -45.56
CA ASP A 100 4.53 24.18 -45.90
C ASP A 100 4.65 22.64 -45.93
N GLU A 101 5.70 22.08 -45.29
CA GLU A 101 5.86 20.64 -45.15
C GLU A 101 4.98 20.09 -44.01
N PRO A 102 4.40 18.89 -44.15
CA PRO A 102 3.66 18.25 -43.06
C PRO A 102 4.54 17.95 -41.85
N LEU A 103 3.99 18.17 -40.65
CA LEU A 103 4.60 17.75 -39.39
C LEU A 103 4.36 16.24 -39.18
N TYR A 104 5.43 15.48 -38.97
CA TYR A 104 5.38 14.03 -38.74
C TYR A 104 5.63 13.68 -37.26
N ILE A 105 4.90 12.68 -36.79
CA ILE A 105 5.13 12.02 -35.50
C ILE A 105 6.36 11.10 -35.67
N PRO A 106 7.45 11.32 -34.92
CA PRO A 106 8.61 10.43 -34.97
C PRO A 106 8.33 9.10 -34.24
N VAL A 107 9.05 8.05 -34.63
CA VAL A 107 9.22 6.84 -33.84
C VAL A 107 10.26 7.13 -32.76
N THR A 108 9.87 7.05 -31.49
CA THR A 108 10.74 7.26 -30.33
C THR A 108 11.13 5.94 -29.67
N GLN A 109 12.16 6.00 -28.82
CA GLN A 109 12.50 4.86 -27.96
C GLN A 109 11.41 4.67 -26.89
N GLU A 110 11.22 3.43 -26.46
CA GLU A 110 10.33 3.13 -25.34
C GLU A 110 10.87 3.71 -24.03
N PRO A 111 9.98 4.11 -23.10
CA PRO A 111 10.41 4.57 -21.79
C PRO A 111 11.20 3.49 -21.04
N VAL A 112 12.11 3.96 -20.18
CA VAL A 112 12.97 3.09 -19.37
C VAL A 112 12.15 2.58 -18.18
N PRO A 113 11.86 1.26 -18.09
CA PRO A 113 11.25 0.70 -16.89
C PRO A 113 12.23 0.86 -15.72
N LYS A 114 11.71 1.13 -14.53
CA LYS A 114 12.52 1.25 -13.31
C LYS A 114 11.83 0.58 -12.14
N THR A 115 12.60 -0.09 -11.29
CA THR A 115 12.12 -0.56 -9.98
C THR A 115 12.17 0.55 -8.94
N GLU A 116 11.44 0.38 -7.83
CA GLU A 116 11.36 1.35 -6.74
C GLU A 116 12.72 1.75 -6.18
N ASP A 117 13.61 0.78 -5.94
CA ASP A 117 14.98 1.04 -5.47
C ASP A 117 15.80 1.84 -6.50
N GLN A 118 15.59 1.64 -7.80
CA GLN A 118 16.25 2.45 -8.84
C GLN A 118 15.73 3.90 -8.85
N LEU A 119 14.44 4.09 -8.62
CA LEU A 119 13.84 5.43 -8.50
C LEU A 119 14.36 6.16 -7.26
N GLU A 120 14.53 5.44 -6.15
CA GLU A 120 15.15 5.96 -4.92
C GLU A 120 16.62 6.34 -5.15
N ASP A 121 17.41 5.46 -5.78
CA ASP A 121 18.81 5.72 -6.12
C ASP A 121 18.96 6.95 -7.02
N ASP A 122 18.12 7.07 -8.05
CA ASP A 122 18.09 8.24 -8.94
C ASP A 122 17.77 9.53 -8.18
N ALA A 123 16.81 9.48 -7.26
CA ALA A 123 16.45 10.63 -6.42
C ALA A 123 17.58 11.01 -5.46
N GLU A 124 18.27 10.03 -4.86
CA GLU A 124 19.40 10.28 -3.97
C GLU A 124 20.60 10.89 -4.72
N VAL A 125 20.92 10.35 -5.90
CA VAL A 125 21.97 10.88 -6.78
C VAL A 125 21.64 12.32 -7.17
N MET A 126 20.40 12.59 -7.56
CA MET A 126 19.93 13.93 -7.91
C MET A 126 20.06 14.93 -6.75
N LEU A 127 19.69 14.51 -5.53
CA LEU A 127 19.84 15.33 -4.33
C LEU A 127 21.31 15.64 -4.00
N LYS A 128 22.22 14.67 -4.20
CA LYS A 128 23.66 14.84 -3.96
C LYS A 128 24.33 15.75 -4.98
N LEU A 129 23.95 15.65 -6.25
CA LEU A 129 24.53 16.45 -7.34
C LEU A 129 24.04 17.89 -7.34
N GLY A 130 22.83 18.15 -6.82
CA GLY A 130 22.20 19.46 -6.77
C GLY A 130 21.70 19.95 -8.14
N PRO A 131 20.89 21.03 -8.16
CA PRO A 131 20.42 21.62 -9.42
C PRO A 131 21.58 22.27 -10.18
N GLY A 132 21.69 21.99 -11.49
CA GLY A 132 22.68 22.60 -12.38
C GLY A 132 23.97 21.81 -12.60
N SER A 133 24.15 20.66 -11.96
CA SER A 133 25.23 19.72 -12.31
C SER A 133 25.02 19.18 -13.74
N GLU A 134 26.08 19.10 -14.53
CA GLU A 134 26.03 18.53 -15.89
C GLU A 134 25.50 17.10 -15.88
N LEU A 135 25.95 16.29 -14.92
CA LEU A 135 25.49 14.90 -14.75
C LEU A 135 24.00 14.82 -14.39
N CYS A 136 23.53 15.70 -13.50
CA CYS A 136 22.12 15.79 -13.12
C CYS A 136 21.26 16.19 -14.33
N THR A 137 21.73 17.17 -15.10
CA THR A 137 21.09 17.62 -16.35
C THR A 137 21.03 16.49 -17.36
N GLN A 138 22.13 15.76 -17.56
CA GLN A 138 22.21 14.62 -18.48
C GLN A 138 21.26 13.48 -18.08
N MET A 139 21.20 13.15 -16.79
CA MET A 139 20.27 12.12 -16.27
C MET A 139 18.81 12.51 -16.50
N MET A 140 18.46 13.78 -16.30
CA MET A 140 17.11 14.29 -16.53
C MET A 140 16.76 14.44 -18.02
N SER A 141 17.75 14.70 -18.88
CA SER A 141 17.52 15.02 -20.29
C SER A 141 17.74 13.86 -21.24
N ALA A 142 18.13 12.66 -20.78
CA ALA A 142 18.45 11.54 -21.67
C ALA A 142 17.27 11.13 -22.58
N SER A 143 16.06 11.01 -22.02
CA SER A 143 14.86 10.72 -22.82
C SER A 143 14.51 11.89 -23.74
N LEU A 144 14.60 13.12 -23.23
CA LEU A 144 14.33 14.33 -24.01
C LEU A 144 15.26 14.45 -25.22
N LEU A 145 16.56 14.17 -25.02
CA LEU A 145 17.55 14.15 -26.08
C LEU A 145 17.20 13.11 -27.14
N SER A 146 16.93 11.87 -26.73
CA SER A 146 16.49 10.77 -27.62
C SER A 146 15.26 11.17 -28.45
N ASP A 147 14.28 11.82 -27.84
CA ASP A 147 13.04 12.23 -28.51
C ASP A 147 13.28 13.41 -29.47
N MET A 148 14.13 14.38 -29.11
CA MET A 148 14.54 15.48 -29.99
C MET A 148 15.34 14.97 -31.19
N GLU A 149 16.24 14.01 -30.98
CA GLU A 149 17.00 13.39 -32.08
C GLU A 149 16.09 12.65 -33.05
N SER A 150 15.12 11.89 -32.51
CA SER A 150 14.11 11.17 -33.30
C SER A 150 13.24 12.15 -34.09
N PHE A 151 12.84 13.26 -33.46
CA PHE A 151 12.05 14.30 -34.09
C PHE A 151 12.78 14.98 -35.24
N LYS A 152 14.05 15.37 -35.05
CA LYS A 152 14.88 15.96 -36.11
C LYS A 152 15.10 15.01 -37.28
N ALA A 153 15.24 13.71 -37.02
CA ALA A 153 15.32 12.70 -38.08
C ALA A 153 14.02 12.60 -38.90
N ALA A 154 12.86 12.68 -38.23
CA ALA A 154 11.55 12.62 -38.88
C ALA A 154 11.15 13.93 -39.57
N ASN A 155 11.62 15.07 -39.05
CA ASN A 155 11.29 16.42 -39.51
C ASN A 155 12.58 17.24 -39.73
N PRO A 156 13.31 17.06 -40.85
CA PRO A 156 14.58 17.76 -41.09
C PRO A 156 14.47 19.29 -41.13
N ALA A 157 13.33 19.83 -41.56
CA ALA A 157 13.05 21.26 -41.58
C ALA A 157 12.37 21.77 -40.28
N GLY A 158 12.16 20.88 -39.29
CA GLY A 158 11.46 21.20 -38.05
C GLY A 158 12.32 22.01 -37.08
N GLN A 159 11.67 22.93 -36.37
CA GLN A 159 12.31 23.74 -35.34
C GLN A 159 11.88 23.33 -33.93
N LEU A 160 12.42 23.99 -32.90
CA LEU A 160 12.07 23.70 -31.51
C LEU A 160 10.57 23.90 -31.27
N GLU A 161 9.98 24.91 -31.89
CA GLU A 161 8.56 25.24 -31.86
C GLU A 161 7.71 24.06 -32.37
N ASP A 162 8.11 23.44 -33.48
CA ASP A 162 7.44 22.25 -34.02
C ASP A 162 7.55 21.05 -33.09
N PHE A 163 8.72 20.87 -32.46
CA PHE A 163 8.90 19.85 -31.45
C PHE A 163 7.99 20.09 -30.24
N ILE A 164 7.88 21.33 -29.74
CA ILE A 164 7.00 21.68 -28.63
C ILE A 164 5.53 21.46 -28.98
N ARG A 165 5.09 21.85 -30.18
CA ARG A 165 3.73 21.60 -30.69
C ARG A 165 3.35 20.12 -30.66
N TRP A 166 4.31 19.21 -30.85
CA TRP A 166 4.11 17.77 -30.75
C TRP A 166 4.29 17.21 -29.33
N TYR A 167 5.40 17.53 -28.67
CA TYR A 167 5.85 16.89 -27.42
C TYR A 167 5.23 17.52 -26.16
N SER A 168 5.03 18.84 -26.16
CA SER A 168 4.35 19.56 -25.07
C SER A 168 3.42 20.64 -25.63
N PRO A 169 2.26 20.26 -26.21
CA PRO A 169 1.33 21.22 -26.83
C PRO A 169 0.85 22.33 -25.86
N ARG A 170 0.91 22.08 -24.55
CA ARG A 170 0.57 23.06 -23.50
C ARG A 170 1.56 24.22 -23.40
N ASP A 171 2.78 24.05 -23.91
CA ASP A 171 3.82 25.09 -23.91
C ASP A 171 3.85 25.89 -25.22
N TRP A 172 2.94 25.61 -26.16
CA TRP A 172 2.67 26.42 -27.34
C TRP A 172 1.48 27.34 -27.08
N ILE A 173 1.67 28.64 -27.22
CA ILE A 173 0.62 29.66 -27.04
C ILE A 173 0.29 30.21 -28.42
N GLU A 174 -0.94 29.97 -28.89
CA GLU A 174 -1.43 30.49 -30.16
C GLU A 174 -1.78 31.98 -30.04
N ASP A 175 -1.48 32.77 -31.07
CA ASP A 175 -1.78 34.20 -31.11
C ASP A 175 -3.28 34.43 -31.37
N GLU A 176 -3.91 35.36 -30.65
CA GLU A 176 -5.28 35.82 -30.91
C GLU A 176 -5.30 37.05 -31.83
N PRO A 177 -6.19 37.13 -32.85
CA PRO A 177 -7.20 36.13 -33.22
C PRO A 177 -6.63 34.96 -34.00
N VAL A 178 -7.15 33.76 -33.74
CA VAL A 178 -6.83 32.54 -34.49
C VAL A 178 -7.11 32.78 -35.98
N ASP A 179 -6.07 32.65 -36.80
CA ASP A 179 -6.16 32.88 -38.23
C ASP A 179 -7.06 31.82 -38.88
N GLU A 180 -8.22 32.22 -39.43
CA GLU A 180 -9.13 31.30 -40.14
C GLU A 180 -8.47 30.65 -41.37
N GLN A 181 -7.40 31.24 -41.93
CA GLN A 181 -6.60 30.65 -43.00
C GLN A 181 -5.54 29.64 -42.50
N ASP A 182 -5.22 29.62 -41.20
CA ASP A 182 -4.28 28.67 -40.60
C ASP A 182 -4.88 27.98 -39.35
N PRO A 183 -5.91 27.14 -39.53
CA PRO A 183 -6.65 26.49 -38.43
C PRO A 183 -5.83 25.47 -37.62
N PHE A 184 -4.54 25.31 -37.90
CA PHE A 184 -3.62 24.38 -37.24
C PHE A 184 -2.51 25.09 -36.44
N GLY A 185 -2.65 26.41 -36.22
CA GLY A 185 -1.90 27.15 -35.21
C GLY A 185 -0.39 27.25 -35.44
N ARG A 186 0.06 27.63 -36.65
CA ARG A 186 1.49 27.96 -36.91
C ARG A 186 1.87 29.32 -36.35
N LYS A 187 0.90 30.23 -36.18
CA LYS A 187 1.10 31.55 -35.56
C LYS A 187 0.91 31.45 -34.05
N GLY A 188 2.02 31.42 -33.34
CA GLY A 188 2.07 31.36 -31.90
C GLY A 188 3.51 31.51 -31.40
N HIS A 189 3.67 31.44 -30.09
CA HIS A 189 4.95 31.56 -29.43
C HIS A 189 5.10 30.57 -28.29
N LEU A 190 6.35 30.33 -27.88
CA LEU A 190 6.67 29.49 -26.73
C LEU A 190 6.13 30.11 -25.43
N SER A 191 5.78 29.26 -24.46
CA SER A 191 5.34 29.70 -23.13
C SER A 191 6.45 30.46 -22.38
N ALA A 192 6.07 31.32 -21.42
CA ALA A 192 7.04 32.08 -20.63
C ALA A 192 8.07 31.19 -19.91
N ARG A 193 7.68 29.96 -19.52
CA ARG A 193 8.59 28.96 -18.93
C ARG A 193 9.64 28.48 -19.92
N MET A 194 9.28 28.36 -21.20
CA MET A 194 10.18 27.92 -22.26
C MET A 194 11.19 29.00 -22.68
N LEU A 195 10.94 30.26 -22.35
CA LEU A 195 11.79 31.41 -22.67
C LEU A 195 12.76 31.80 -21.53
N ILE A 196 12.79 31.03 -20.44
CA ILE A 196 13.70 31.30 -19.31
C ILE A 196 15.16 31.19 -19.78
N PRO A 197 16.05 32.15 -19.46
CA PRO A 197 17.46 32.07 -19.79
C PRO A 197 18.11 30.79 -19.25
N GLY A 198 18.87 30.08 -20.09
CA GLY A 198 19.49 28.80 -19.71
C GLY A 198 18.51 27.62 -19.66
N ASN A 199 17.44 27.67 -20.45
CA ASN A 199 16.48 26.57 -20.54
C ASN A 199 17.15 25.29 -21.06
N THR A 200 17.12 24.24 -20.25
CA THR A 200 17.61 22.90 -20.59
C THR A 200 17.07 22.38 -21.92
N TRP A 201 15.82 22.66 -22.27
CA TRP A 201 15.21 22.18 -23.52
C TRP A 201 15.85 22.82 -24.75
N GLN A 202 16.16 24.11 -24.70
CA GLN A 202 16.87 24.79 -25.79
C GLN A 202 18.30 24.24 -25.92
N THR A 203 19.00 24.10 -24.79
CA THR A 203 20.37 23.54 -24.78
C THR A 203 20.42 22.11 -25.31
N VAL A 204 19.47 21.26 -24.91
CA VAL A 204 19.38 19.87 -25.40
C VAL A 204 19.01 19.85 -26.88
N TRP A 205 18.10 20.72 -27.32
CA TRP A 205 17.72 20.85 -28.72
C TRP A 205 18.90 21.26 -29.60
N GLU A 206 19.68 22.25 -29.19
CA GLU A 206 20.88 22.69 -29.91
C GLU A 206 21.93 21.57 -30.02
N GLY A 207 22.08 20.75 -28.97
CA GLY A 207 22.99 19.60 -28.96
C GLY A 207 22.48 18.36 -29.72
N ALA A 208 21.17 18.23 -29.94
CA ALA A 208 20.55 17.05 -30.55
C ALA A 208 20.84 16.94 -32.05
N ARG A 209 21.19 15.74 -32.52
CA ARG A 209 21.44 15.41 -33.93
C ARG A 209 20.23 14.73 -34.58
N ALA A 210 20.09 14.81 -35.90
CA ALA A 210 19.02 14.10 -36.61
C ALA A 210 19.33 12.59 -36.71
N ILE A 211 18.99 11.82 -35.66
CA ILE A 211 19.25 10.39 -35.58
C ILE A 211 17.94 9.66 -35.29
N PRO A 212 17.46 8.73 -36.15
CA PRO A 212 16.23 7.99 -35.87
C PRO A 212 16.44 7.00 -34.72
N ALA A 213 15.40 6.71 -33.92
CA ALA A 213 15.46 5.86 -32.72
C ALA A 213 16.24 4.54 -32.90
N ARG A 214 16.12 3.87 -34.05
CA ARG A 214 16.84 2.62 -34.38
C ARG A 214 18.38 2.74 -34.42
N ARG A 215 18.91 3.95 -34.62
CA ARG A 215 20.35 4.25 -34.70
C ARG A 215 20.87 4.98 -33.45
N GLN A 216 19.99 5.31 -32.51
CA GLN A 216 20.37 5.98 -31.27
C GLN A 216 20.97 5.00 -30.28
N LYS A 217 21.73 5.52 -29.31
CA LYS A 217 22.11 4.74 -28.13
C LYS A 217 20.84 4.33 -27.38
N ARG A 218 20.74 3.05 -27.06
CA ARG A 218 19.61 2.49 -26.32
C ARG A 218 19.51 3.12 -24.93
N LEU A 219 18.31 3.63 -24.60
CA LEU A 219 18.03 4.15 -23.25
C LEU A 219 17.93 3.03 -22.20
N PHE A 220 17.57 1.82 -22.63
CA PHE A 220 17.48 0.64 -21.78
C PHE A 220 18.33 -0.50 -22.34
N ASP A 221 19.20 -1.01 -21.48
CA ASP A 221 20.03 -2.18 -21.77
C ASP A 221 19.43 -3.39 -21.05
N ASP A 222 18.70 -4.20 -21.80
CA ASP A 222 18.03 -5.40 -21.27
C ASP A 222 18.99 -6.41 -20.66
N THR A 223 20.20 -6.55 -21.22
CA THR A 223 21.22 -7.48 -20.70
C THR A 223 21.72 -7.00 -19.35
N ARG A 224 22.17 -5.73 -19.28
CA ARG A 224 22.73 -5.16 -18.06
C ARG A 224 21.69 -5.05 -16.94
N GLU A 225 20.45 -4.70 -17.25
CA GLU A 225 19.38 -4.64 -16.25
C GLU A 225 18.99 -6.04 -15.74
N ALA A 226 19.01 -7.06 -16.59
CA ALA A 226 18.80 -8.45 -16.16
C ALA A 226 19.92 -8.91 -15.22
N GLU A 227 21.18 -8.63 -15.55
CA GLU A 227 22.32 -8.96 -14.69
C GLU A 227 22.23 -8.28 -13.33
N LYS A 228 21.85 -7.00 -13.27
CA LYS A 228 21.62 -6.30 -12.00
C LYS A 228 20.57 -7.01 -11.13
N VAL A 229 19.47 -7.46 -11.73
CA VAL A 229 18.43 -8.22 -11.03
C VAL A 229 18.95 -9.57 -10.53
N LEU A 230 19.66 -10.31 -11.37
CA LEU A 230 20.21 -11.62 -11.01
C LEU A 230 21.25 -11.50 -9.89
N HIS A 231 22.17 -10.53 -9.99
CA HIS A 231 23.14 -10.23 -8.95
C HIS A 231 22.46 -9.78 -7.65
N PHE A 232 21.39 -8.98 -7.73
CA PHE A 232 20.61 -8.58 -6.55
C PHE A 232 20.05 -9.79 -5.79
N LEU A 233 19.59 -10.82 -6.50
CA LEU A 233 19.06 -12.06 -5.91
C LEU A 233 20.18 -12.98 -5.42
N GLU A 234 21.25 -13.14 -6.19
CA GLU A 234 22.40 -14.00 -5.85
C GLU A 234 23.15 -13.49 -4.60
N SER A 235 23.24 -12.17 -4.43
CA SER A 235 23.89 -11.54 -3.28
C SER A 235 23.10 -11.63 -1.97
N ARG A 236 21.94 -12.31 -1.95
CA ARG A 236 21.04 -12.38 -0.79
C ARG A 236 20.79 -13.83 -0.34
N THR A 237 20.64 -13.99 0.97
CA THR A 237 20.15 -15.24 1.56
C THR A 237 18.64 -15.40 1.32
N ILE A 238 18.14 -16.64 1.42
CA ILE A 238 16.70 -16.93 1.33
C ILE A 238 15.90 -16.12 2.36
N GLY A 239 16.44 -15.93 3.57
CA GLY A 239 15.80 -15.11 4.61
C GLY A 239 15.65 -13.65 4.19
N GLN A 240 16.66 -13.06 3.57
CA GLN A 240 16.61 -11.68 3.06
C GLN A 240 15.64 -11.55 1.87
N ILE A 241 15.57 -12.56 1.00
CA ILE A 241 14.58 -12.58 -0.10
C ILE A 241 13.16 -12.68 0.48
N ALA A 242 12.94 -13.51 1.49
CA ALA A 242 11.65 -13.62 2.16
C ALA A 242 11.26 -12.31 2.89
N GLN A 243 12.23 -11.56 3.43
CA GLN A 243 11.96 -10.25 4.03
C GLN A 243 11.38 -9.24 3.03
N LEU A 244 11.70 -9.36 1.72
CA LEU A 244 11.12 -8.50 0.69
C LEU A 244 9.60 -8.66 0.56
N THR A 245 9.01 -9.76 1.04
CA THR A 245 7.57 -10.00 0.99
C THR A 245 6.85 -9.72 2.31
N MET A 246 7.59 -9.35 3.37
CA MET A 246 7.05 -9.24 4.73
C MET A 246 5.93 -8.20 4.85
N ALA A 247 6.11 -7.02 4.25
CA ALA A 247 5.06 -5.99 4.24
C ALA A 247 3.77 -6.49 3.56
N THR A 248 3.91 -7.22 2.45
CA THR A 248 2.78 -7.83 1.74
C THR A 248 2.09 -8.90 2.59
N LEU A 249 2.84 -9.75 3.29
CA LEU A 249 2.29 -10.77 4.18
C LEU A 249 1.50 -10.14 5.34
N PHE A 250 2.01 -9.08 5.94
CA PHE A 250 1.28 -8.33 6.97
C PHE A 250 -0.01 -7.72 6.43
N HIS A 251 0.02 -7.05 5.27
CA HIS A 251 -1.18 -6.53 4.62
C HIS A 251 -2.23 -7.63 4.38
N VAL A 252 -1.82 -8.78 3.83
CA VAL A 252 -2.72 -9.93 3.61
C VAL A 252 -3.27 -10.46 4.94
N GLY A 253 -2.42 -10.53 5.97
CA GLY A 253 -2.82 -10.92 7.32
C GLY A 253 -3.86 -9.98 7.92
N VAL A 254 -3.66 -8.67 7.82
CA VAL A 254 -4.63 -7.66 8.29
C VAL A 254 -5.94 -7.75 7.51
N LEU A 255 -5.90 -7.90 6.18
CA LEU A 255 -7.11 -8.07 5.37
C LEU A 255 -7.89 -9.33 5.76
N THR A 256 -7.18 -10.45 5.94
CA THR A 256 -7.77 -11.73 6.34
C THR A 256 -8.37 -11.63 7.74
N LEU A 257 -7.66 -11.03 8.69
CA LEU A 257 -8.13 -10.82 10.05
C LEU A 257 -9.35 -9.89 10.08
N THR A 258 -9.32 -8.79 9.33
CA THR A 258 -10.44 -7.84 9.20
C THR A 258 -11.68 -8.54 8.67
N ALA A 259 -11.57 -9.29 7.56
CA ALA A 259 -12.70 -10.02 6.99
C ALA A 259 -13.29 -11.02 7.99
N ASN A 260 -12.42 -11.75 8.69
CA ASN A 260 -12.85 -12.71 9.71
C ASN A 260 -13.43 -12.03 10.96
N ALA A 261 -12.97 -10.85 11.35
CA ALA A 261 -13.38 -10.16 12.57
C ALA A 261 -14.62 -9.28 12.37
N THR A 262 -14.93 -8.89 11.12
CA THR A 262 -16.08 -8.03 10.76
C THR A 262 -17.42 -8.48 11.35
N PRO A 263 -17.77 -9.77 11.45
CA PRO A 263 -19.02 -10.21 12.08
C PRO A 263 -19.16 -9.80 13.55
N GLU A 264 -18.05 -9.57 14.26
CA GLU A 264 -18.04 -9.17 15.67
C GLU A 264 -17.81 -7.65 15.84
N ARG A 265 -17.83 -6.87 14.75
CA ARG A 265 -17.52 -5.43 14.73
C ARG A 265 -18.30 -4.61 15.76
N ALA A 266 -19.57 -4.94 16.02
CA ALA A 266 -20.42 -4.21 16.97
C ALA A 266 -19.99 -4.39 18.44
N VAL A 267 -19.30 -5.49 18.75
CA VAL A 267 -18.95 -5.89 20.11
C VAL A 267 -17.48 -5.63 20.41
N VAL A 268 -16.63 -5.71 19.39
CA VAL A 268 -15.19 -5.47 19.54
C VAL A 268 -14.92 -3.98 19.82
N PRO A 269 -14.21 -3.64 20.92
CA PRO A 269 -13.88 -2.27 21.29
C PRO A 269 -13.07 -1.56 20.19
N ALA A 270 -13.49 -0.35 19.81
CA ALA A 270 -12.75 0.51 18.87
C ALA A 270 -12.31 -0.23 17.59
N PHE A 271 -13.16 -1.12 17.06
CA PHE A 271 -12.83 -2.01 15.96
C PHE A 271 -12.24 -1.26 14.76
N ASP A 272 -12.92 -0.22 14.30
CA ASP A 272 -12.52 0.55 13.12
C ASP A 272 -11.17 1.26 13.33
N GLU A 273 -10.98 1.87 14.50
CA GLU A 273 -9.72 2.54 14.84
C GLU A 273 -8.54 1.56 14.90
N LEU A 274 -8.78 0.32 15.35
CA LEU A 274 -7.75 -0.71 15.40
C LEU A 274 -7.37 -1.19 14.00
N ILE A 275 -8.35 -1.43 13.13
CA ILE A 275 -8.10 -1.80 11.73
C ILE A 275 -7.38 -0.67 10.99
N ASP A 276 -7.80 0.58 11.16
CA ASP A 276 -7.17 1.75 10.54
C ASP A 276 -5.72 1.90 11.02
N ARG A 277 -5.46 1.72 12.31
CA ARG A 277 -4.12 1.78 12.90
C ARG A 277 -3.20 0.69 12.35
N MET A 278 -3.69 -0.55 12.28
CA MET A 278 -2.94 -1.68 11.73
C MET A 278 -2.67 -1.51 10.23
N THR A 279 -3.66 -1.02 9.48
CA THR A 279 -3.52 -0.71 8.05
C THR A 279 -2.48 0.40 7.84
N ALA A 280 -2.53 1.47 8.64
CA ALA A 280 -1.54 2.53 8.61
C ALA A 280 -0.13 2.03 8.96
N ALA A 281 0.00 1.11 9.91
CA ALA A 281 1.28 0.46 10.23
C ALA A 281 1.82 -0.37 9.06
N CYS A 282 0.96 -1.14 8.38
CA CYS A 282 1.34 -1.87 7.17
C CYS A 282 1.79 -0.93 6.03
N CYS A 283 1.10 0.20 5.85
CA CYS A 283 1.48 1.22 4.87
C CYS A 283 2.85 1.83 5.17
N ARG A 284 3.19 2.07 6.45
CA ARG A 284 4.53 2.54 6.84
C ARG A 284 5.59 1.48 6.58
N LEU A 285 5.34 0.23 6.99
CA LEU A 285 6.24 -0.90 6.73
C LEU A 285 6.57 -1.07 5.25
N SER A 286 5.61 -0.81 4.36
CA SER A 286 5.81 -0.93 2.91
C SER A 286 6.64 0.21 2.28
N ARG A 287 6.71 1.39 2.91
CA ARG A 287 7.31 2.60 2.30
C ARG A 287 8.67 2.97 2.88
N GLU A 288 8.96 2.50 4.09
CA GLU A 288 10.24 2.77 4.72
C GLU A 288 11.32 1.83 4.17
N SER A 289 12.47 2.39 3.77
CA SER A 289 13.59 1.61 3.27
C SER A 289 14.31 0.93 4.44
N TRP A 290 13.86 -0.28 4.76
CA TRP A 290 14.47 -1.08 5.82
C TRP A 290 15.73 -1.83 5.39
N ILE A 291 15.93 -1.96 4.08
CA ILE A 291 16.95 -2.82 3.46
C ILE A 291 18.18 -2.01 3.01
N SER A 292 18.03 -0.70 2.78
CA SER A 292 19.13 0.13 2.27
C SER A 292 20.11 0.50 3.39
N GLY A 293 21.19 -0.26 3.47
CA GLY A 293 22.35 0.01 4.33
C GLY A 293 23.28 1.10 3.79
N SER A 294 22.93 1.83 2.72
CA SER A 294 23.83 2.76 2.02
C SER A 294 23.64 4.25 2.35
N GLY A 295 22.63 4.63 3.14
CA GLY A 295 22.47 6.00 3.60
C GLY A 295 23.38 6.33 4.79
N ALA A 296 24.01 7.51 4.78
CA ALA A 296 24.95 8.07 5.77
C ALA A 296 24.45 8.21 7.24
N ALA A 297 23.40 7.49 7.61
CA ALA A 297 22.87 7.31 8.96
C ALA A 297 22.89 5.83 9.36
N SER A 298 23.99 5.13 9.07
CA SER A 298 24.28 3.76 9.52
C SER A 298 24.55 3.73 11.03
N GLY A 299 23.52 4.01 11.82
CA GLY A 299 23.49 3.68 13.24
C GLY A 299 22.95 2.26 13.43
N PRO A 300 23.43 1.47 14.40
CA PRO A 300 22.96 0.11 14.71
C PRO A 300 21.48 0.02 15.17
N GLY A 301 20.69 1.10 15.07
CA GLY A 301 19.31 1.20 15.54
C GLY A 301 18.21 0.92 14.52
N ARG A 302 18.49 0.96 13.19
CA ARG A 302 17.41 0.87 12.16
C ARG A 302 16.91 -0.55 11.89
N ALA A 303 17.79 -1.54 11.76
CA ALA A 303 17.38 -2.95 11.65
C ALA A 303 16.59 -3.41 12.88
N ASN A 304 16.98 -2.93 14.07
CA ASN A 304 16.23 -3.13 15.31
C ASN A 304 14.87 -2.40 15.32
N SER A 305 14.67 -1.38 14.48
CA SER A 305 13.41 -0.66 14.39
C SER A 305 12.41 -1.42 13.50
N GLN A 306 12.84 -1.99 12.37
CA GLN A 306 11.97 -2.81 11.51
C GLN A 306 11.35 -3.97 12.30
N THR A 307 12.21 -4.79 12.93
CA THR A 307 11.77 -5.95 13.70
C THR A 307 10.83 -5.54 14.84
N LYS A 308 11.05 -4.38 15.46
CA LYS A 308 10.14 -3.84 16.48
C LYS A 308 8.78 -3.47 15.90
N TYR A 309 8.73 -2.83 14.73
CA TYR A 309 7.47 -2.52 14.05
C TYR A 309 6.72 -3.80 13.66
N GLU A 310 7.42 -4.80 13.12
CA GLU A 310 6.84 -6.09 12.78
C GLU A 310 6.30 -6.82 14.02
N GLN A 311 7.07 -6.85 15.12
CA GLN A 311 6.64 -7.44 16.39
C GLN A 311 5.43 -6.71 16.99
N GLN A 312 5.42 -5.38 16.94
CA GLN A 312 4.30 -4.58 17.43
C GLN A 312 3.04 -4.85 16.63
N LEU A 313 3.13 -4.85 15.29
CA LEU A 313 2.01 -5.13 14.42
C LEU A 313 1.47 -6.56 14.62
N LEU A 314 2.37 -7.55 14.74
CA LEU A 314 1.99 -8.92 15.05
C LEU A 314 1.26 -9.02 16.40
N ALA A 315 1.75 -8.32 17.43
CA ALA A 315 1.10 -8.30 18.73
C ALA A 315 -0.32 -7.68 18.66
N GLU A 316 -0.51 -6.60 17.91
CA GLU A 316 -1.84 -5.99 17.69
C GLU A 316 -2.79 -6.94 16.94
N MET A 317 -2.30 -7.63 15.90
CA MET A 317 -3.06 -8.67 15.19
C MET A 317 -3.49 -9.80 16.12
N MET A 318 -2.57 -10.32 16.94
CA MET A 318 -2.86 -11.38 17.92
C MET A 318 -3.86 -10.92 18.98
N GLN A 319 -3.77 -9.67 19.43
CA GLN A 319 -4.72 -9.11 20.38
C GLN A 319 -6.13 -9.02 19.80
N LEU A 320 -6.28 -8.53 18.56
CA LEU A 320 -7.57 -8.50 17.89
C LEU A 320 -8.15 -9.91 17.70
N GLU A 321 -7.33 -10.86 17.24
CA GLU A 321 -7.76 -12.26 17.09
C GLU A 321 -8.23 -12.87 18.41
N CYS A 322 -7.52 -12.58 19.51
CA CYS A 322 -7.89 -13.01 20.85
C CYS A 322 -9.25 -12.42 21.26
N ILE A 323 -9.45 -11.10 21.11
CA ILE A 323 -10.69 -10.41 21.47
C ILE A 323 -11.88 -10.97 20.65
N VAL A 324 -11.69 -11.17 19.34
CA VAL A 324 -12.72 -11.75 18.46
C VAL A 324 -13.08 -13.18 18.90
N THR A 325 -12.07 -13.98 19.26
CA THR A 325 -12.28 -15.34 19.74
C THR A 325 -13.01 -15.37 21.08
N GLN A 326 -12.67 -14.44 21.98
CA GLN A 326 -13.38 -14.25 23.25
C GLN A 326 -14.83 -13.83 23.02
N ALA A 327 -15.08 -12.85 22.16
CA ALA A 327 -16.43 -12.40 21.80
C ALA A 327 -17.29 -13.55 21.28
N ARG A 328 -16.76 -14.36 20.34
CA ARG A 328 -17.44 -15.55 19.81
C ARG A 328 -17.72 -16.60 20.88
N SER A 329 -16.77 -16.84 21.77
CA SER A 329 -16.90 -17.79 22.87
C SER A 329 -18.00 -17.35 23.84
N LEU A 330 -17.98 -16.09 24.26
CA LEU A 330 -19.03 -15.50 25.11
C LEU A 330 -20.39 -15.57 24.42
N ARG A 331 -20.45 -15.20 23.13
CA ARG A 331 -21.69 -15.25 22.35
C ARG A 331 -22.30 -16.65 22.35
N ARG A 332 -21.48 -17.67 22.06
CA ARG A 332 -21.92 -19.08 22.04
C ARG A 332 -22.35 -19.59 23.41
N LYS A 333 -21.64 -19.20 24.48
CA LYS A 333 -21.92 -19.67 25.85
C LYS A 333 -23.12 -18.97 26.49
N LEU A 334 -23.31 -17.69 26.19
CA LEU A 334 -24.34 -16.85 26.82
C LEU A 334 -25.64 -16.80 26.03
N PHE A 335 -25.63 -17.07 24.73
CA PHE A 335 -26.80 -17.01 23.87
C PHE A 335 -26.91 -18.30 23.06
N ALA A 336 -27.72 -19.24 23.57
CA ALA A 336 -27.84 -20.58 23.01
C ALA A 336 -28.85 -20.66 21.86
N ALA A 337 -29.86 -19.77 21.84
CA ALA A 337 -30.89 -19.76 20.81
C ALA A 337 -30.53 -18.80 19.66
N PRO A 338 -30.76 -19.20 18.39
CA PRO A 338 -30.57 -18.31 17.25
C PRO A 338 -31.49 -17.09 17.37
N GLY A 339 -30.92 -15.88 17.42
CA GLY A 339 -31.63 -14.61 17.56
C GLY A 339 -31.50 -13.91 18.92
N GLU A 340 -31.17 -14.64 20.00
CA GLU A 340 -30.95 -14.02 21.33
C GLU A 340 -29.71 -13.09 21.33
N SER A 341 -28.72 -13.41 20.50
CA SER A 341 -27.42 -12.74 20.47
C SER A 341 -27.37 -11.46 19.64
N SER A 342 -28.46 -11.10 18.95
CA SER A 342 -28.53 -9.93 18.06
C SER A 342 -29.27 -8.73 18.67
N SER A 343 -29.71 -8.84 19.93
CA SER A 343 -30.31 -7.70 20.63
C SER A 343 -29.25 -6.67 21.03
N VAL A 344 -29.61 -5.39 21.04
CA VAL A 344 -28.73 -4.30 21.46
C VAL A 344 -28.24 -4.51 22.90
N ASP A 345 -29.08 -5.06 23.77
CA ASP A 345 -28.72 -5.36 25.16
C ASP A 345 -27.73 -6.53 25.25
N ALA A 346 -27.83 -7.54 24.37
CA ALA A 346 -26.83 -8.60 24.27
C ALA A 346 -25.47 -8.07 23.79
N GLU A 347 -25.45 -7.17 22.81
CA GLU A 347 -24.22 -6.54 22.33
C GLU A 347 -23.55 -5.69 23.41
N LYS A 348 -24.33 -4.86 24.13
CA LYS A 348 -23.83 -4.08 25.27
C LYS A 348 -23.29 -4.95 26.39
N LEU A 349 -23.98 -6.06 26.71
CA LEU A 349 -23.51 -7.01 27.70
C LEU A 349 -22.17 -7.63 27.28
N LEU A 350 -22.06 -8.09 26.03
CA LEU A 350 -20.82 -8.66 25.52
C LEU A 350 -19.68 -7.63 25.51
N GLN A 351 -19.96 -6.40 25.09
CA GLN A 351 -18.99 -5.31 25.12
C GLN A 351 -18.53 -5.02 26.55
N GLY A 352 -19.46 -4.97 27.50
CA GLY A 352 -19.16 -4.81 28.93
C GLY A 352 -18.27 -5.94 29.45
N LEU A 353 -18.59 -7.20 29.14
CA LEU A 353 -17.80 -8.35 29.57
C LEU A 353 -16.39 -8.40 28.97
N LEU A 354 -16.17 -7.78 27.79
CA LEU A 354 -14.86 -7.70 27.16
C LEU A 354 -14.03 -6.49 27.64
N GLN A 355 -14.67 -5.39 28.04
CA GLN A 355 -13.99 -4.13 28.39
C GLN A 355 -13.88 -3.88 29.90
N SER A 356 -14.89 -4.28 30.66
CA SER A 356 -15.12 -3.82 32.03
C SER A 356 -14.88 -4.92 33.05
N HIS A 357 -14.35 -4.54 34.20
CA HIS A 357 -14.20 -5.46 35.34
C HIS A 357 -15.56 -5.80 36.00
N GLU A 358 -16.56 -4.94 35.82
CA GLU A 358 -17.93 -5.10 36.31
C GLU A 358 -18.89 -4.84 35.15
N THR A 359 -19.95 -5.65 35.03
CA THR A 359 -20.94 -5.49 33.96
C THR A 359 -22.33 -5.77 34.49
N ASP A 360 -23.27 -4.86 34.20
CA ASP A 360 -24.66 -5.02 34.59
C ASP A 360 -25.33 -6.13 33.78
N LEU A 361 -26.04 -7.02 34.48
CA LEU A 361 -26.82 -8.08 33.87
C LEU A 361 -28.21 -7.56 33.49
N PRO A 362 -28.57 -7.55 32.19
CA PRO A 362 -29.93 -7.24 31.78
C PRO A 362 -30.90 -8.24 32.42
N GLU A 363 -32.05 -7.73 32.88
CA GLU A 363 -33.09 -8.49 33.59
C GLU A 363 -32.69 -9.09 34.96
N GLY A 364 -31.48 -8.76 35.46
CA GLY A 364 -31.02 -9.10 36.81
C GLY A 364 -30.70 -10.57 37.02
N ALA A 365 -30.58 -10.97 38.30
CA ALA A 365 -30.07 -12.29 38.71
C ALA A 365 -30.99 -13.48 38.34
N SER A 366 -32.25 -13.22 38.02
CA SER A 366 -33.21 -14.25 37.59
C SER A 366 -33.21 -14.51 36.09
N SER A 367 -32.40 -13.79 35.31
CA SER A 367 -32.36 -13.95 33.85
C SER A 367 -31.75 -15.30 33.44
N ALA A 368 -32.13 -15.80 32.26
CA ALA A 368 -31.56 -17.03 31.71
C ALA A 368 -30.03 -16.91 31.51
N ILE A 369 -29.55 -15.71 31.20
CA ILE A 369 -28.12 -15.41 31.03
C ILE A 369 -27.40 -15.51 32.38
N ALA A 370 -27.97 -14.96 33.46
CA ALA A 370 -27.41 -15.09 34.80
C ALA A 370 -27.29 -16.57 35.21
N GLY A 371 -28.32 -17.38 34.91
CA GLY A 371 -28.25 -18.83 35.12
C GLY A 371 -27.11 -19.51 34.36
N ARG A 372 -26.88 -19.13 33.09
CA ARG A 372 -25.75 -19.66 32.29
C ARG A 372 -24.39 -19.21 32.82
N LEU A 373 -24.25 -17.95 33.23
CA LEU A 373 -23.02 -17.45 33.88
C LEU A 373 -22.71 -18.21 35.17
N MET A 374 -23.71 -18.55 35.97
CA MET A 374 -23.54 -19.36 37.17
C MET A 374 -22.96 -20.74 36.89
N VAL A 375 -23.43 -21.39 35.82
CA VAL A 375 -22.85 -22.67 35.37
C VAL A 375 -21.40 -22.50 34.98
N LEU A 376 -21.07 -21.45 34.21
CA LEU A 376 -19.69 -21.16 33.80
C LEU A 376 -18.76 -20.88 34.99
N PHE A 377 -19.23 -20.15 36.01
CA PHE A 377 -18.45 -19.93 37.23
C PHE A 377 -18.25 -21.21 38.03
N ALA A 378 -19.27 -22.06 38.13
CA ALA A 378 -19.14 -23.36 38.79
C ALA A 378 -18.14 -24.27 38.07
N GLU A 379 -18.17 -24.30 36.73
CA GLU A 379 -17.20 -25.03 35.90
C GLU A 379 -15.78 -24.49 36.06
N ALA A 380 -15.60 -23.17 36.03
CA ALA A 380 -14.29 -22.54 36.23
C ALA A 380 -13.73 -22.85 37.63
N LYS A 381 -14.57 -22.79 38.66
CA LYS A 381 -14.19 -23.17 40.04
C LYS A 381 -13.82 -24.65 40.13
N ARG A 382 -14.55 -25.53 39.43
CA ARG A 382 -14.24 -26.97 39.38
C ARG A 382 -12.91 -27.23 38.69
N ALA A 383 -12.64 -26.58 37.55
CA ALA A 383 -11.39 -26.70 36.82
C ALA A 383 -10.18 -26.17 37.61
N ALA A 384 -10.36 -25.05 38.33
CA ALA A 384 -9.32 -24.52 39.23
C ALA A 384 -9.04 -25.49 40.40
N ASN A 385 -10.09 -26.09 40.97
CA ASN A 385 -9.95 -27.11 42.02
C ASN A 385 -9.34 -28.43 41.52
N GLU A 386 -9.60 -28.82 40.26
CA GLU A 386 -8.94 -29.97 39.61
C GLU A 386 -7.43 -29.73 39.41
N GLN A 387 -6.98 -28.46 39.34
CA GLN A 387 -5.57 -28.07 39.34
C GLN A 387 -4.99 -27.84 40.75
N SER A 388 -5.83 -27.77 41.80
CA SER A 388 -5.43 -27.42 43.18
C SER A 388 -5.75 -28.49 44.24
N ASP A 389 -5.94 -29.75 43.84
CA ASP A 389 -6.06 -30.95 44.68
C ASP A 389 -7.40 -31.17 45.44
N GLN A 390 -7.60 -32.44 45.84
CA GLN A 390 -8.72 -33.04 46.60
C GLN A 390 -9.63 -32.08 47.42
N GLN A 391 -10.94 -32.39 47.41
CA GLN A 391 -12.02 -31.89 48.29
C GLN A 391 -12.44 -30.42 48.09
N THR A 392 -13.68 -30.10 47.72
CA THR A 392 -14.88 -30.31 48.54
C THR A 392 -16.15 -30.09 47.71
N LYS A 393 -17.20 -30.87 48.01
CA LYS A 393 -18.56 -30.71 47.46
C LYS A 393 -19.26 -29.53 48.14
N GLY A 394 -19.79 -28.58 47.37
CA GLY A 394 -20.66 -27.53 47.91
C GLY A 394 -21.26 -26.61 46.84
N GLY A 395 -22.60 -26.71 46.70
CA GLY A 395 -23.60 -25.76 46.16
C GLY A 395 -23.22 -24.71 45.10
N ASN A 396 -24.00 -24.69 44.00
CA ASN A 396 -24.03 -23.62 42.98
C ASN A 396 -24.65 -22.32 43.53
N THR A 397 -23.94 -21.59 44.37
CA THR A 397 -24.29 -20.22 44.77
C THR A 397 -23.18 -19.26 44.37
N LEU A 398 -23.54 -18.02 44.01
CA LEU A 398 -22.58 -16.94 43.78
C LEU A 398 -21.64 -16.87 44.99
N PRO A 399 -20.37 -16.47 44.80
CA PRO A 399 -19.54 -16.07 45.93
C PRO A 399 -20.29 -15.00 46.74
N ASP A 400 -20.09 -14.99 48.06
CA ASP A 400 -20.71 -13.97 48.89
C ASP A 400 -20.37 -12.58 48.33
N PRO A 401 -21.38 -11.72 48.07
CA PRO A 401 -21.15 -10.44 47.43
C PRO A 401 -20.22 -9.59 48.30
N ILE A 402 -19.27 -8.92 47.63
CA ILE A 402 -18.29 -8.01 48.25
C ILE A 402 -19.01 -6.86 48.96
N GLU A 403 -20.20 -6.48 48.49
CA GLU A 403 -21.02 -5.44 49.09
C GLU A 403 -22.52 -5.81 49.02
N LYS A 404 -23.23 -5.76 50.15
CA LYS A 404 -24.70 -5.87 50.21
C LYS A 404 -25.29 -4.52 50.60
N GLN A 405 -26.13 -3.95 49.75
CA GLN A 405 -26.80 -2.67 50.02
C GLN A 405 -28.30 -2.87 50.26
N PHE A 406 -28.80 -2.39 51.39
CA PHE A 406 -30.21 -2.41 51.75
C PHE A 406 -30.71 -0.97 51.91
N THR A 407 -31.77 -0.58 51.20
CA THR A 407 -32.40 0.74 51.37
C THR A 407 -33.80 0.58 51.96
N LEU A 408 -33.97 0.98 53.21
CA LEU A 408 -35.28 1.13 53.84
C LEU A 408 -35.79 2.54 53.53
N ARG A 409 -36.94 2.63 52.85
CA ARG A 409 -37.65 3.91 52.64
C ARG A 409 -38.90 3.91 53.49
N LEU A 410 -39.05 4.93 54.34
CA LEU A 410 -40.29 5.19 55.06
C LEU A 410 -40.99 6.36 54.35
N SER A 411 -42.17 6.08 53.83
CA SER A 411 -43.09 7.08 53.30
C SER A 411 -44.41 6.92 54.03
N GLY A 412 -44.91 8.00 54.62
CA GLY A 412 -46.12 7.98 55.43
C GLY A 412 -46.82 9.32 55.43
N ASN A 413 -48.14 9.30 55.66
CA ASN A 413 -48.92 10.51 55.82
C ASN A 413 -48.64 11.10 57.22
N THR A 414 -48.15 12.34 57.28
CA THR A 414 -48.00 13.05 58.55
C THR A 414 -49.35 13.54 59.06
N VAL A 415 -49.52 13.63 60.38
CA VAL A 415 -50.77 14.08 61.03
C VAL A 415 -51.11 15.53 60.66
N SER A 416 -50.11 16.35 60.32
CA SER A 416 -50.30 17.63 59.62
C SER A 416 -50.34 17.41 58.10
N LYS A 417 -51.36 17.97 57.43
CA LYS A 417 -51.56 17.84 55.98
C LYS A 417 -50.28 18.23 55.20
N GLY A 418 -49.62 17.23 54.65
CA GLY A 418 -48.45 17.35 53.77
C GLY A 418 -47.94 15.97 53.37
N ALA A 419 -47.30 15.86 52.21
CA ALA A 419 -46.58 14.64 51.85
C ALA A 419 -45.42 14.47 52.85
N GLY A 420 -45.43 13.39 53.64
CA GLY A 420 -44.32 13.10 54.53
C GLY A 420 -43.02 13.07 53.74
N THR A 421 -42.03 13.85 54.17
CA THR A 421 -40.72 13.91 53.52
C THR A 421 -40.10 12.52 53.46
N PRO A 422 -39.54 12.08 52.33
CA PRO A 422 -39.03 10.72 52.18
C PRO A 422 -37.87 10.51 53.16
N GLN A 423 -38.08 9.66 54.16
CA GLN A 423 -37.02 9.22 55.05
C GLN A 423 -36.43 7.95 54.47
N PHE A 424 -35.11 7.87 54.42
CA PHE A 424 -34.46 6.63 54.03
C PHE A 424 -33.30 6.31 54.94
N LEU A 425 -33.06 5.01 55.09
CA LEU A 425 -31.89 4.44 55.71
C LEU A 425 -31.30 3.43 54.75
N ARG A 426 -30.05 3.65 54.36
CA ARG A 426 -29.27 2.73 53.55
C ARG A 426 -28.21 2.08 54.43
N ALA A 427 -28.26 0.76 54.52
CA ALA A 427 -27.24 -0.07 55.15
C ALA A 427 -26.37 -0.68 54.04
N ILE A 428 -25.06 -0.50 54.15
CA ILE A 428 -24.06 -1.05 53.24
C ILE A 428 -23.18 -2.00 54.07
N LEU A 429 -23.23 -3.29 53.74
CA LEU A 429 -22.43 -4.33 54.39
C LEU A 429 -21.30 -4.75 53.46
N MET A 430 -20.06 -4.60 53.91
CA MET A 430 -18.84 -5.13 53.30
C MET A 430 -18.14 -6.09 54.29
N PRO A 431 -17.21 -6.97 53.86
CA PRO A 431 -16.57 -7.97 54.72
C PRO A 431 -15.88 -7.43 55.98
N GLN A 432 -15.37 -6.19 55.93
CA GLN A 432 -14.68 -5.54 57.06
C GLN A 432 -15.33 -4.24 57.52
N GLU A 433 -16.46 -3.86 56.92
CA GLU A 433 -17.04 -2.54 57.15
C GLU A 433 -18.57 -2.57 57.06
N PHE A 434 -19.21 -1.87 58.00
CA PHE A 434 -20.65 -1.63 58.01
C PHE A 434 -20.89 -0.13 57.98
N ARG A 435 -21.46 0.37 56.88
CA ARG A 435 -21.85 1.78 56.75
C ARG A 435 -23.35 1.92 56.82
N LEU A 436 -23.80 2.87 57.62
CA LEU A 436 -25.20 3.26 57.71
C LEU A 436 -25.30 4.73 57.29
N CYS A 437 -26.08 5.03 56.25
CA CYS A 437 -26.36 6.40 55.85
C CYS A 437 -27.87 6.61 55.72
N GLY A 438 -28.38 7.74 56.21
CA GLY A 438 -29.80 8.00 56.15
C GLY A 438 -30.12 9.49 56.11
N ALA A 439 -31.30 9.79 55.61
CA ALA A 439 -31.89 11.11 55.65
C ALA A 439 -33.17 11.04 56.49
N PHE A 440 -33.19 11.76 57.60
CA PHE A 440 -34.27 11.74 58.56
C PHE A 440 -34.80 13.16 58.77
N SER A 441 -36.09 13.35 58.57
CA SER A 441 -36.80 14.59 58.89
C SER A 441 -37.38 14.49 60.29
N ARG A 442 -37.00 15.41 61.19
CA ARG A 442 -37.61 15.50 62.52
C ARG A 442 -38.80 16.47 62.45
N ASN A 443 -40.01 15.97 62.67
CA ASN A 443 -41.16 16.84 62.93
C ASN A 443 -41.20 17.18 64.42
N THR A 444 -41.00 18.45 64.78
CA THR A 444 -40.94 18.92 66.17
C THR A 444 -42.32 19.25 66.77
N THR A 445 -43.43 18.96 66.08
CA THR A 445 -44.79 19.29 66.59
C THR A 445 -45.39 18.30 67.61
N PHE A 446 -44.68 17.24 67.98
CA PHE A 446 -45.06 16.37 69.10
C PHE A 446 -43.83 16.01 69.95
N TYR A 447 -43.28 17.03 70.60
CA TYR A 447 -42.84 17.11 72.01
C TYR A 447 -42.10 18.42 72.21
#